data_AF-V8CPK4-F1
#
_entry.id   AF-V8CPK4-F1
#
_cell.length_a   1.000
_cell.length_b   1.000
_cell.length_c   1.000
_cell.angle_alpha   90.00
_cell.angle_beta   90.00
_cell.angle_gamma   90.00
#
_symmetry.space_group_name_H-M   'P 1'
#
loop_
_entity.id
_entity.type
_entity.pdbx_description
1 polymer ?
#
loop_
_entity_poly.entity_id
_entity_poly.type
_entity_poly.pdbx_seq_one_letter_code
_entity_poly.pdbx_strand_id
1 'polypeptide(L)'
;MKRDKFISMISQVTTAESIKGRHYDDIKVDGKFIIGVRRSTSKSFKINIENLYNAYIELDVVNTKTLKPYVNGVLSPAYAILMKANLI
;
A
#
# COMPACT_ATOMS: atom_id res chain seq x y z
N MET A 1 -9.33 10.49 -8.32
CA MET A 1 -8.52 11.48 -7.56
C MET A 1 -7.22 11.77 -8.31
N LYS A 2 -6.63 12.97 -8.23
CA LYS A 2 -5.32 13.26 -8.88
C LYS A 2 -4.17 12.51 -8.18
N ARG A 3 -3.17 12.10 -8.95
CA ARG A 3 -1.97 11.37 -8.49
C ARG A 3 -1.27 12.04 -7.32
N ASP A 4 -1.02 13.34 -7.37
CA ASP A 4 -0.26 14.01 -6.29
C ASP A 4 -1.01 14.00 -4.95
N LYS A 5 -2.35 14.08 -5.00
CA LYS A 5 -3.20 13.94 -3.81
C LYS A 5 -3.13 12.52 -3.26
N PHE A 6 -3.15 11.51 -4.13
CA PHE A 6 -2.95 10.11 -3.73
C PHE A 6 -1.61 9.91 -3.01
N ILE A 7 -0.52 10.37 -3.62
CA ILE A 7 0.83 10.24 -3.04
C ILE A 7 0.92 10.98 -1.71
N SER A 8 0.34 12.18 -1.62
CA SER A 8 0.31 12.95 -0.39
C SER A 8 -0.46 12.25 0.73
N MET A 9 -1.53 11.49 0.42
CA MET A 9 -2.27 10.73 1.43
C MET A 9 -1.49 9.51 1.89
N ILE A 10 -0.86 8.78 0.95
CA ILE A 10 -0.02 7.62 1.24
C ILE A 10 1.20 8.04 2.08
N SER A 11 1.80 9.20 1.83
CA SER A 11 3.00 9.66 2.57
C SER A 11 2.73 9.97 4.04
N GLN A 12 1.46 10.16 4.44
CA GLN A 12 1.09 10.31 5.86
C GLN A 12 0.95 8.96 6.58
N VAL A 13 0.92 7.85 5.85
CA VAL A 13 0.80 6.52 6.45
C VAL A 13 2.18 6.05 6.91
N THR A 14 2.42 6.09 8.22
CA THR A 14 3.67 5.60 8.84
C THR A 14 3.55 4.18 9.38
N THR A 15 2.32 3.75 9.69
CA THR A 15 1.99 2.37 10.12
C THR A 15 0.67 1.94 9.50
N ALA A 16 0.51 0.63 9.29
CA ALA A 16 -0.73 0.06 8.79
C ALA A 16 -0.98 -1.33 9.36
N GLU A 17 -2.24 -1.74 9.39
CA GLU A 17 -2.64 -3.07 9.84
C GLU A 17 -3.54 -3.72 8.79
N SER A 18 -3.23 -4.97 8.44
CA SER A 18 -4.10 -5.74 7.55
C SER A 18 -5.35 -6.24 8.30
N ILE A 19 -6.42 -6.58 7.56
CA ILE A 19 -7.63 -7.22 8.10
C ILE A 19 -7.31 -8.45 8.98
N LYS A 20 -6.21 -9.16 8.69
CA LYS A 20 -5.77 -10.35 9.45
C LYS A 20 -4.86 -10.02 10.66
N GLY A 21 -4.82 -8.78 11.14
CA GLY A 21 -4.05 -8.36 12.32
C GLY A 21 -2.53 -8.25 12.10
N ARG A 22 -2.05 -8.25 10.85
CA ARG A 22 -0.61 -8.08 10.56
C ARG A 22 -0.24 -6.61 10.57
N HIS A 23 0.70 -6.23 11.42
CA HIS A 23 1.22 -4.86 11.51
C HIS A 23 2.41 -4.62 10.57
N TYR A 24 2.41 -3.42 10.00
CA TYR A 24 3.45 -2.87 9.15
C TYR A 24 3.90 -1.54 9.74
N ASP A 25 5.21 -1.39 9.89
CA ASP A 25 5.84 -0.22 10.51
C ASP A 25 6.85 0.42 9.56
N ASP A 26 7.35 1.58 9.97
CA ASP A 26 8.34 2.38 9.24
C ASP A 26 7.96 2.63 7.78
N ILE A 27 6.65 2.79 7.54
CA ILE A 27 6.11 3.01 6.22
C ILE A 27 6.47 4.41 5.78
N LYS A 28 7.08 4.52 4.59
CA LYS A 28 7.43 5.81 3.99
C LYS A 28 7.49 5.71 2.48
N VAL A 29 7.33 6.87 1.84
CA VAL A 29 7.57 7.01 0.41
C VAL A 29 9.06 7.32 0.19
N ASP A 30 9.71 6.48 -0.60
CA ASP A 30 11.10 6.59 -1.03
C ASP A 30 11.16 6.60 -2.56
N GLY A 31 11.23 7.81 -3.12
CA GLY A 31 11.15 8.03 -4.56
C GLY A 31 9.86 7.49 -5.17
N LYS A 32 9.99 6.44 -6.01
CA LYS A 32 8.86 5.79 -6.70
C LYS A 32 8.27 4.62 -5.92
N PHE A 33 8.70 4.41 -4.67
CA PHE A 33 8.32 3.25 -3.90
C PHE A 33 7.74 3.62 -2.55
N ILE A 34 6.84 2.76 -2.07
CA ILE A 34 6.42 2.73 -0.68
C ILE A 34 7.19 1.56 -0.05
N ILE A 35 7.97 1.86 0.98
CA ILE A 35 8.76 0.87 1.70
C ILE A 35 8.30 0.80 3.15
N GLY A 36 8.58 -0.32 3.81
CA GLY A 36 8.30 -0.51 5.23
C GLY A 36 8.68 -1.92 5.65
N VAL A 37 8.37 -2.27 6.90
CA VAL A 37 8.72 -3.57 7.48
C VAL A 37 7.48 -4.23 8.07
N ARG A 38 7.34 -5.54 7.85
CA ARG A 38 6.33 -6.33 8.56
C ARG A 38 6.85 -6.71 9.94
N ARG A 39 6.21 -6.18 11.00
CA ARG A 39 6.64 -6.36 12.42
C ARG A 39 6.90 -7.82 12.78
N SER A 40 5.98 -8.71 12.44
CA SER A 40 6.03 -10.12 12.87
C SER A 40 7.18 -10.92 12.27
N THR A 41 7.73 -10.52 11.13
CA THR A 41 8.76 -11.29 10.42
C THR A 41 10.04 -10.49 10.17
N SER A 42 10.06 -9.21 10.56
CA SER A 42 11.13 -8.25 10.23
C SER A 42 11.49 -8.21 8.75
N LYS A 43 10.53 -8.59 7.86
CA LYS A 43 10.75 -8.62 6.42
C LYS A 43 10.34 -7.28 5.84
N SER A 44 11.27 -6.64 5.14
CA SER A 44 11.00 -5.43 4.38
C SER A 44 10.08 -5.72 3.20
N PHE A 45 9.26 -4.75 2.84
CA PHE A 45 8.47 -4.76 1.62
C PHE A 45 8.71 -3.50 0.81
N LYS A 46 8.41 -3.58 -0.48
CA LYS A 46 8.57 -2.49 -1.43
C LYS A 46 7.44 -2.56 -2.45
N ILE A 47 6.66 -1.48 -2.55
CA ILE A 47 5.52 -1.37 -3.47
C ILE A 47 5.81 -0.23 -4.44
N ASN A 48 5.63 -0.44 -5.74
CA ASN A 48 5.73 0.66 -6.71
C ASN A 48 4.49 1.55 -6.60
N ILE A 49 4.70 2.86 -6.38
CA ILE A 49 3.62 3.81 -6.12
C ILE A 49 2.75 4.06 -7.36
N GLU A 50 3.33 4.03 -8.56
CA GLU A 50 2.58 4.15 -9.82
C GLU A 50 1.67 2.95 -10.03
N ASN A 51 2.19 1.73 -9.81
CA ASN A 51 1.37 0.55 -9.95
C ASN A 51 0.21 0.54 -8.95
N LEU A 52 0.46 0.98 -7.70
CA LEU A 52 -0.59 1.07 -6.69
C LEU A 52 -1.63 2.15 -7.04
N TYR A 53 -1.19 3.28 -7.59
CA TYR A 53 -2.08 4.34 -8.07
C TYR A 53 -2.93 3.85 -9.26
N ASN A 54 -2.32 3.16 -10.23
CA ASN A 54 -3.03 2.57 -11.36
C ASN A 54 -4.08 1.57 -10.87
N ALA A 55 -3.73 0.71 -9.90
CA ALA A 55 -4.71 -0.20 -9.29
C ALA A 55 -5.87 0.56 -8.65
N TYR A 56 -5.60 1.66 -7.96
CA TYR A 56 -6.63 2.48 -7.31
C TYR A 56 -7.58 3.16 -8.31
N ILE A 57 -7.10 3.56 -9.49
CA ILE A 57 -7.95 4.23 -10.51
C ILE A 57 -8.63 3.26 -11.47
N GLU A 58 -8.03 2.10 -11.75
CA GLU A 58 -8.53 1.13 -12.74
C GLU A 58 -9.46 0.08 -12.13
N LEU A 59 -9.35 -0.20 -10.84
CA LEU A 59 -10.15 -1.24 -10.20
C LEU A 59 -11.42 -0.66 -9.58
N ASP A 60 -12.58 -1.07 -10.09
CA ASP A 60 -13.88 -0.77 -9.48
C ASP A 60 -14.01 -1.34 -8.06
N VAL A 61 -13.37 -2.50 -7.81
CA VAL A 61 -13.32 -3.16 -6.52
C VAL A 61 -11.89 -3.51 -6.17
N VAL A 62 -11.36 -2.83 -5.15
CA VAL A 62 -10.03 -3.09 -4.63
C VAL A 62 -10.11 -4.22 -3.60
N ASN A 63 -9.47 -5.36 -3.89
CA ASN A 63 -9.27 -6.45 -2.96
C ASN A 63 -7.95 -7.19 -3.26
N THR A 64 -7.60 -8.18 -2.46
CA THR A 64 -6.32 -8.89 -2.62
C THR A 64 -6.18 -9.67 -3.93
N LYS A 65 -7.28 -10.08 -4.58
CA LYS A 65 -7.23 -10.74 -5.89
C LYS A 65 -6.98 -9.72 -7.01
N THR A 66 -7.71 -8.61 -6.98
CA THR A 66 -7.63 -7.56 -8.01
C THR A 66 -6.34 -6.74 -7.93
N LEU A 67 -5.76 -6.58 -6.73
CA LEU A 67 -4.46 -5.93 -6.54
C LEU A 67 -3.26 -6.76 -7.01
N LYS A 68 -3.40 -8.09 -7.10
CA LYS A 68 -2.27 -9.01 -7.38
C LYS A 68 -1.42 -8.65 -8.60
N PRO A 69 -2.00 -8.32 -9.77
CA PRO A 69 -1.20 -7.92 -10.94
C PRO A 69 -0.39 -6.62 -10.75
N TYR A 70 -0.78 -5.75 -9.82
CA TYR A 70 -0.15 -4.44 -9.64
C TYR A 70 1.01 -4.46 -8.64
N VAL A 71 0.92 -5.29 -7.60
CA VAL A 71 1.81 -5.20 -6.44
C VAL A 71 2.65 -6.46 -6.18
N ASN A 72 2.89 -7.30 -7.18
CA ASN A 72 3.90 -8.39 -7.19
C ASN A 72 4.20 -9.05 -5.83
N GLY A 73 3.18 -9.62 -5.18
CA GLY A 73 3.33 -10.40 -3.93
C GLY A 73 3.27 -9.59 -2.63
N VAL A 74 3.31 -8.26 -2.67
CA VAL A 74 3.14 -7.38 -1.49
C VAL A 74 1.68 -6.91 -1.33
N LEU A 75 0.75 -7.85 -1.53
CA LEU A 75 -0.71 -7.65 -1.47
C LEU A 75 -1.21 -7.12 -0.13
N SER A 76 -0.82 -7.80 0.95
CA SER A 76 -1.29 -7.53 2.30
C SER A 76 -0.86 -6.14 2.81
N PRO A 77 0.42 -5.70 2.67
CA PRO A 77 0.79 -4.34 3.02
C PRO A 77 0.15 -3.30 2.09
N ALA A 78 0.07 -3.55 0.77
CA ALA A 78 -0.54 -2.60 -0.16
C ALA A 78 -2.00 -2.30 0.18
N TYR A 79 -2.79 -3.35 0.44
CA TYR A 79 -4.19 -3.21 0.83
C TYR A 79 -4.35 -2.49 2.18
N ALA A 80 -3.51 -2.84 3.18
CA ALA A 80 -3.52 -2.20 4.49
C ALA A 80 -3.22 -0.69 4.41
N ILE A 81 -2.27 -0.29 3.57
CA ILE A 81 -1.91 1.11 3.36
C ILE A 81 -3.06 1.88 2.70
N LEU A 82 -3.72 1.30 1.69
CA LEU A 82 -4.88 1.94 1.04
C LEU A 82 -6.04 2.15 2.03
N MET A 83 -6.37 1.15 2.86
CA MET A 83 -7.37 1.29 3.91
C MET A 83 -6.98 2.38 4.91
N LYS A 84 -5.73 2.37 5.38
CA LYS A 84 -5.26 3.34 6.38
C LYS A 84 -5.25 4.78 5.85
N ALA A 85 -5.01 4.95 4.55
CA ALA A 85 -5.10 6.23 3.86
C ALA A 85 -6.55 6.65 3.55
N ASN A 86 -7.58 5.87 3.93
CA ASN A 86 -8.99 6.09 3.58
C ASN A 86 -9.21 6.21 2.07
N LEU A 87 -8.55 5.35 1.30
CA LEU A 87 -8.66 5.33 -0.16
C LEU A 87 -9.60 4.23 -0.66
N ILE A 88 -9.97 3.28 0.21
CA ILE A 88 -10.87 2.16 -0.08
C ILE A 88 -11.69 1.81 1.16
#